data_AF-A0AAP2GGN9-F1
#
_entry.id   AF-A0AAP2GGN9-F1
#
_cell.length_a   1.000
_cell.length_b   1.000
_cell.length_c   1.000
_cell.angle_alpha   90.00
_cell.angle_beta   90.00
_cell.angle_gamma   90.00
#
_symmetry.space_group_name_H-M   'P 1'
#
loop_
_entity.id
_entity.type
_entity.pdbx_description
1 polymer ?
#
loop_
_entity_poly.entity_id
_entity_poly.type
_entity_poly.pdbx_seq_one_letter_code
_entity_poly.pdbx_strand_id
1 'polypeptide(L)'
;MIMFYGGFRGATLHQLKAVLDTLLPAGKSSFIETETVLVSNGDILEYSIDHDDAAGRLAFSAEFHGDEQELQAFLPKLVSALRVQAIDYSLEYEVEKDGEFTTYNID
;
A
#
# COMPACT_ATOMS: atom_id res chain seq x y z
N MET A 1 12.77 1.02 -9.46
CA MET A 1 11.88 0.27 -8.53
C MET A 1 11.32 1.30 -7.56
N ILE A 2 10.02 1.27 -7.27
CA ILE A 2 9.39 2.22 -6.35
C ILE A 2 8.92 1.43 -5.14
N MET A 3 9.45 1.77 -3.97
CA MET A 3 9.10 1.11 -2.71
C MET A 3 8.16 2.01 -1.92
N PHE A 4 7.14 1.44 -1.32
CA PHE A 4 6.22 2.08 -0.40
C PHE A 4 6.47 1.57 1.01
N TYR A 5 6.33 2.48 1.97
CA TYR A 5 6.39 2.14 3.39
C TYR A 5 5.36 2.96 4.15
N GLY A 6 4.89 2.45 5.29
CA GLY A 6 4.11 3.28 6.18
C GLY A 6 3.28 2.44 7.11
N GLY A 7 2.19 3.01 7.60
CA GLY A 7 1.26 2.25 8.40
C GLY A 7 -0.12 2.86 8.57
N PHE A 8 -1.04 2.00 8.95
CA PHE A 8 -2.44 2.33 9.19
C PHE A 8 -2.73 2.20 10.68
N ARG A 9 -3.38 3.22 11.27
CA ARG A 9 -3.77 3.22 12.68
C ARG A 9 -5.23 2.83 12.82
N GLY A 10 -5.52 1.90 13.72
CA GLY A 10 -6.89 1.46 14.01
C GLY A 10 -7.62 0.77 12.85
N ALA A 11 -6.91 0.47 11.75
CA ALA A 11 -7.46 -0.25 10.60
C ALA A 11 -7.30 -1.76 10.78
N THR A 12 -8.26 -2.51 10.27
CA THR A 12 -8.18 -3.97 10.17
C THR A 12 -7.64 -4.39 8.81
N LEU A 13 -7.04 -5.59 8.73
CA LEU A 13 -6.66 -6.20 7.45
C LEU A 13 -7.83 -6.30 6.47
N HIS A 14 -9.05 -6.51 6.97
CA HIS A 14 -10.26 -6.58 6.15
C HIS A 14 -10.60 -5.23 5.48
N GLN A 15 -10.50 -4.12 6.22
CA GLN A 15 -10.74 -2.79 5.66
C GLN A 15 -9.70 -2.42 4.60
N LEU A 16 -8.44 -2.75 4.84
CA LEU A 16 -7.38 -2.52 3.86
C LEU A 16 -7.56 -3.37 2.60
N LYS A 17 -7.95 -4.64 2.76
CA LYS A 17 -8.33 -5.48 1.62
C LYS A 17 -9.48 -4.86 0.82
N ALA A 18 -10.51 -4.36 1.49
CA ALA A 18 -11.65 -3.72 0.81
C ALA A 18 -11.21 -2.48 0.01
N VAL A 19 -10.28 -1.65 0.53
CA VAL A 19 -9.67 -0.56 -0.23
C VAL A 19 -9.00 -1.08 -1.49
N LEU A 20 -8.14 -2.09 -1.37
CA LEU A 20 -7.35 -2.61 -2.49
C LEU A 20 -8.22 -3.29 -3.56
N ASP A 21 -9.27 -4.01 -3.14
CA ASP A 21 -10.27 -4.60 -4.04
C ASP A 21 -11.04 -3.53 -4.86
N THR A 22 -11.18 -2.29 -4.36
CA THR A 22 -11.80 -1.20 -5.13
C THR A 22 -10.86 -0.55 -6.16
N LEU A 23 -9.56 -0.61 -5.91
CA LEU A 23 -8.54 0.08 -6.71
C LEU A 23 -8.00 -0.79 -7.85
N LEU A 24 -7.98 -2.10 -7.63
CA LEU A 24 -7.37 -3.07 -8.52
C LEU A 24 -8.48 -3.97 -9.10
N PRO A 25 -8.67 -4.01 -10.44
CA PRO A 25 -9.55 -4.98 -11.08
C PRO A 25 -9.22 -6.39 -10.58
N ALA A 26 -10.24 -7.22 -10.32
CA ALA A 26 -10.07 -8.54 -9.72
C ALA A 26 -9.12 -9.43 -10.55
N GLY A 27 -7.84 -9.44 -10.16
CA GLY A 27 -6.77 -10.26 -10.69
C GLY A 27 -5.99 -10.80 -9.49
N LYS A 28 -6.16 -12.11 -9.24
CA LYS A 28 -5.49 -12.95 -8.23
C LYS A 28 -4.91 -12.21 -7.01
N SER A 29 -5.78 -11.61 -6.21
CA SER A 29 -5.45 -11.26 -4.82
C SER A 29 -5.39 -12.55 -3.99
N SER A 30 -4.22 -12.87 -3.46
CA SER A 30 -4.01 -14.04 -2.59
C SER A 30 -3.77 -13.55 -1.17
N PHE A 31 -4.82 -13.62 -0.36
CA PHE A 31 -4.71 -13.41 1.08
C PHE A 31 -3.97 -14.61 1.67
N ILE A 32 -2.82 -14.39 2.30
CA ILE A 32 -2.19 -15.43 3.12
C ILE A 32 -2.67 -15.17 4.55
N GLU A 33 -3.56 -16.05 5.04
CA GLU A 33 -4.04 -16.06 6.42
C GLU A 33 -2.91 -16.39 7.39
N THR A 34 -2.00 -15.44 7.64
CA THR A 34 -1.12 -15.32 8.81
C THR A 34 -0.32 -14.00 8.71
N GLU A 35 -1.00 -12.85 8.84
CA GLU A 35 -0.28 -11.56 9.02
C GLU A 35 0.43 -11.00 7.77
N THR A 36 0.04 -11.38 6.55
CA THR A 36 0.56 -10.74 5.33
C THR A 36 -0.45 -10.87 4.21
N VAL A 37 -0.78 -9.78 3.53
CA VAL A 37 -1.66 -9.84 2.36
C VAL A 37 -0.83 -9.53 1.13
N LEU A 38 -0.89 -10.39 0.11
CA LEU A 38 -0.25 -10.19 -1.18
C LEU A 38 -1.37 -10.01 -2.24
N VAL A 39 -1.61 -8.79 -2.74
CA VAL A 39 -2.30 -8.65 -4.04
C VAL A 39 -1.23 -8.41 -5.07
N SER A 40 -1.29 -9.21 -6.14
CA SER A 40 -0.64 -8.89 -7.40
C SER A 40 -1.75 -8.62 -8.40
N ASN A 41 -1.90 -7.37 -8.84
CA ASN A 41 -2.69 -7.08 -10.03
C ASN A 41 -1.80 -7.27 -11.27
N GLY A 42 -1.41 -8.53 -11.51
CA GLY A 42 -0.70 -8.97 -12.71
C GLY A 42 0.40 -8.03 -13.17
N ASP A 43 1.29 -7.62 -12.26
CA ASP A 43 2.54 -6.86 -12.51
C ASP A 43 2.60 -5.40 -12.01
N ILE A 44 1.64 -4.86 -11.23
CA ILE A 44 1.66 -3.41 -10.84
C ILE A 44 2.05 -3.13 -9.39
N LEU A 45 1.54 -3.91 -8.43
CA LEU A 45 1.79 -3.70 -7.00
C LEU A 45 1.95 -5.07 -6.35
N GLU A 46 3.03 -5.28 -5.61
CA GLU A 46 3.20 -6.34 -4.63
C GLU A 46 3.24 -5.69 -3.25
N TYR A 47 2.56 -6.22 -2.25
CA TYR A 47 2.56 -5.60 -0.92
C TYR A 47 2.62 -6.65 0.18
N SER A 48 3.14 -6.23 1.33
CA SER A 48 3.22 -6.98 2.57
C SER A 48 2.77 -6.07 3.70
N ILE A 49 1.93 -6.58 4.60
CA ILE A 49 1.45 -5.83 5.77
C ILE A 49 1.85 -6.63 6.99
N ASP A 50 2.72 -6.09 7.83
CA ASP A 50 3.09 -6.68 9.11
C ASP A 50 2.29 -6.02 10.24
N HIS A 51 1.80 -6.82 11.19
CA HIS A 51 1.07 -6.28 12.33
C HIS A 51 2.06 -5.88 13.43
N ASP A 52 2.29 -4.58 13.58
CA ASP A 52 3.06 -4.05 14.70
C ASP A 52 2.14 -3.95 15.93
N ASP A 53 2.00 -5.09 16.61
CA ASP A 53 1.22 -5.25 17.85
C ASP A 53 1.61 -4.22 18.93
N ALA A 54 2.88 -3.82 18.98
CA ALA A 54 3.40 -2.92 20.01
C ALA A 54 2.92 -1.47 19.80
N ALA A 55 2.69 -1.07 18.56
CA ALA A 55 2.24 0.27 18.21
C ALA A 55 0.75 0.36 17.84
N GLY A 56 0.01 -0.76 17.86
CA GLY A 56 -1.41 -0.81 17.49
C GLY A 56 -1.65 -0.37 16.05
N ARG A 57 -0.67 -0.66 15.17
CA ARG A 57 -0.66 -0.22 13.77
C ARG A 57 -0.38 -1.40 12.86
N LEU A 58 -0.96 -1.34 11.67
CA LEU A 58 -0.55 -2.19 10.55
C LEU A 58 0.60 -1.47 9.85
N ALA A 59 1.83 -1.96 10.00
CA ALA A 59 2.94 -1.49 9.18
C ALA A 59 2.83 -2.16 7.81
N PHE A 60 3.17 -1.47 6.73
CA PHE A 60 3.18 -2.09 5.41
C PHE A 60 4.43 -1.69 4.61
N SER A 61 4.84 -2.60 3.74
CA SER A 61 5.77 -2.34 2.65
C SER A 61 5.14 -2.78 1.34
N ALA A 62 5.33 -2.04 0.27
CA ALA A 62 4.87 -2.46 -1.05
C ALA A 62 5.88 -2.11 -2.14
N GLU A 63 6.00 -2.94 -3.16
CA GLU A 63 6.75 -2.65 -4.37
C GLU A 63 5.75 -2.31 -5.47
N PHE A 64 5.93 -1.14 -6.07
CA PHE A 64 5.17 -0.71 -7.25
C PHE A 64 6.07 -0.82 -8.47
N HIS A 65 5.60 -1.64 -9.41
CA HIS A 65 6.35 -2.05 -10.60
C HIS A 65 6.07 -1.14 -11.81
N GLY A 66 5.13 -0.20 -11.69
CA GLY A 66 4.90 0.85 -12.68
C GLY A 66 5.92 1.99 -12.60
N ASP A 67 5.81 2.94 -13.53
CA ASP A 67 6.67 4.13 -13.55
C ASP A 67 6.16 5.25 -12.60
N GLU A 68 6.93 6.33 -12.49
CA GLU A 68 6.60 7.46 -11.60
C GLU A 68 5.31 8.19 -12.01
N GLN A 69 4.97 8.23 -13.30
CA GLN A 69 3.74 8.86 -13.78
C GLN A 69 2.52 8.00 -13.41
N GLU A 70 2.64 6.68 -13.56
CA GLU A 70 1.64 5.72 -13.12
C GLU A 70 1.45 5.77 -11.61
N LEU A 71 2.53 5.91 -10.85
CA LEU A 71 2.50 6.14 -9.40
C LEU A 71 1.70 7.39 -9.04
N GLN A 72 2.01 8.53 -9.67
CA GLN A 72 1.33 9.80 -9.43
C GLN A 72 -0.17 9.74 -9.78
N ALA A 73 -0.57 8.88 -10.73
CA ALA A 73 -1.97 8.64 -11.05
C ALA A 73 -2.66 7.66 -10.08
N PHE A 74 -1.91 6.77 -9.44
CA PHE A 74 -2.40 5.79 -8.48
C PHE A 74 -2.59 6.38 -7.08
N LEU A 75 -1.63 7.18 -6.59
CA LEU A 75 -1.63 7.73 -5.22
C LEU A 75 -2.94 8.44 -4.83
N PRO A 76 -3.52 9.34 -5.66
CA PRO A 76 -4.77 10.01 -5.30
C PRO A 76 -5.96 9.06 -5.16
N LYS A 77 -5.96 7.96 -5.93
CA LYS A 77 -7.03 6.93 -5.87
C LYS A 77 -6.91 6.16 -4.56
N LEU A 78 -5.69 5.75 -4.19
CA LEU A 78 -5.41 5.07 -2.91
C LEU A 78 -5.85 5.93 -1.72
N VAL A 79 -5.41 7.18 -1.66
CA VAL A 79 -5.79 8.14 -0.62
C VAL A 79 -7.31 8.31 -0.54
N SER A 80 -7.97 8.49 -1.69
CA SER A 80 -9.43 8.62 -1.73
C SER A 80 -10.14 7.37 -1.17
N ALA A 81 -9.67 6.17 -1.52
CA ALA A 81 -10.29 4.93 -1.07
C ALA A 81 -10.07 4.67 0.45
N LEU A 82 -8.89 5.01 0.98
CA LEU A 82 -8.60 4.96 2.42
C LEU A 82 -9.53 5.90 3.21
N ARG A 83 -9.71 7.13 2.71
CA ARG A 83 -10.62 8.12 3.33
C ARG A 83 -12.08 7.65 3.33
N VAL A 84 -12.54 7.01 2.26
CA VAL A 84 -13.91 6.43 2.18
C VAL A 84 -14.13 5.36 3.24
N GLN A 85 -13.09 4.57 3.56
CA GLN A 85 -13.14 3.54 4.60
C GLN A 85 -12.86 4.08 6.02
N ALA A 86 -12.70 5.40 6.18
CA ALA A 86 -12.34 6.07 7.43
C ALA A 86 -11.07 5.48 8.09
N ILE A 87 -10.11 5.07 7.26
CA ILE A 87 -8.82 4.55 7.72
C ILE A 87 -7.90 5.74 8.02
N ASP A 88 -7.39 5.81 9.25
CA ASP A 88 -6.30 6.71 9.61
C ASP A 88 -4.97 6.13 9.10
N TYR A 89 -4.21 6.91 8.34
CA TYR A 89 -3.01 6.44 7.64
C TYR A 89 -1.84 7.42 7.76
N SER A 90 -0.63 6.87 7.76
CA SER A 90 0.62 7.58 7.51
C SER A 90 1.34 6.80 6.41
N LEU A 91 1.47 7.41 5.24
CA LEU A 91 1.99 6.77 4.04
C LEU A 91 3.24 7.52 3.57
N GLU A 92 4.30 6.77 3.32
CA GLU A 92 5.56 7.23 2.74
C GLU A 92 5.89 6.36 1.52
N TYR A 93 6.58 6.92 0.54
CA TYR A 93 7.15 6.13 -0.55
C TYR A 93 8.53 6.62 -0.91
N GLU A 94 9.39 5.69 -1.31
CA GLU A 94 10.75 5.92 -1.74
C GLU A 94 10.87 5.60 -3.23
N VAL A 95 11.42 6.55 -3.97
CA VAL A 95 11.78 6.35 -5.39
C VAL A 95 13.30 6.30 -5.47
N GLU A 96 13.84 5.20 -5.98
CA GLU A 96 15.25 5.10 -6.32
C GLU A 96 15.49 5.71 -7.71
N LYS A 97 16.35 6.74 -7.77
CA LYS A 97 16.83 7.35 -9.02
C LYS A 97 18.35 7.43 -8.96
N ASP A 98 19.02 6.89 -9.98
CA ASP A 98 20.48 6.93 -10.09
C ASP A 98 21.24 6.37 -8.86
N GLY A 99 20.64 5.44 -8.12
CA GLY A 99 21.20 4.83 -6.91
C GLY A 99 20.98 5.62 -5.62
N GLU A 100 20.21 6.72 -5.67
CA GLU A 100 19.79 7.49 -4.49
C GLU A 100 18.29 7.32 -4.22
N PHE A 101 17.93 7.12 -2.96
CA PHE A 101 16.53 7.03 -2.51
C PHE A 101 16.02 8.40 -2.10
N THR A 102 14.88 8.81 -2.66
CA THR A 102 14.14 10.00 -2.22
C THR A 102 12.82 9.59 -1.60
N THR A 103 12.61 9.93 -0.32
CA THR A 103 11.39 9.66 0.44
C THR A 103 10.37 10.80 0.28
N TYR A 104 9.12 10.45 0.03
CA TYR A 104 8.00 11.36 -0.14
C TYR A 104 6.86 10.97 0.82
N ASN A 105 6.27 11.97 1.48
CA ASN A 105 5.08 11.78 2.33
C ASN A 105 3.81 11.92 1.49
N ILE A 106 2.79 11.12 1.78
CA ILE A 106 1.46 11.21 1.16
C ILE A 106 0.46 11.72 2.22
N ASP A 107 -0.02 12.96 2.04
CA ASP A 107 -1.08 13.60 2.85
C ASP A 107 -2.50 13.27 2.35
#